data_AF-A0A9D9Q4T9-F1
#
_entry.id   AF-A0A9D9Q4T9-F1
#
_cell.length_a   1.000
_cell.length_b   1.000
_cell.length_c   1.000
_cell.angle_alpha   90.00
_cell.angle_beta   90.00
_cell.angle_gamma   90.00
#
_symmetry.space_group_name_H-M   'P 1'
#
loop_
_entity.id
_entity.type
_entity.pdbx_description
1 polymer ?
#
loop_
_entity_poly.entity_id
_entity_poly.type
_entity_poly.pdbx_seq_one_letter_code
_entity_poly.pdbx_strand_id
1 'polypeptide(L)'
;MAKKKTLTRQYDELPFILRLLIQIIGGIVVGGIYRLVRYTESKNTVTLVFGILFTFTGVLNIFAWVIDVVSLILYKKYTILVD
;
A
#
# COMPACT_ATOMS: atom_id res chain seq x y z
N MET A 1 -17.90 7.42 19.69
CA MET A 1 -17.99 6.68 18.41
C MET A 1 -16.62 6.04 18.13
N ALA A 2 -16.48 4.72 18.28
CA ALA A 2 -15.24 4.06 17.94
C ALA A 2 -15.02 4.17 16.42
N LYS A 3 -14.08 5.01 15.97
CA LYS A 3 -13.61 4.99 14.58
C LYS A 3 -13.15 3.56 14.31
N LYS A 4 -13.87 2.80 13.47
CA LYS A 4 -13.39 1.50 12.97
C LYS A 4 -11.96 1.73 12.48
N LYS A 5 -10.97 1.10 13.13
CA LYS A 5 -9.58 1.17 12.67
C LYS A 5 -9.55 0.53 11.29
N THR A 6 -9.42 1.38 10.29
CA THR A 6 -9.25 1.01 8.89
C THR A 6 -8.05 0.07 8.74
N LEU A 7 -8.13 -0.91 7.84
CA LEU A 7 -7.10 -1.96 7.72
C LEU A 7 -5.74 -1.36 7.35
N THR A 8 -5.74 -0.33 6.51
CA THR A 8 -4.52 0.41 6.16
C THR A 8 -3.93 1.15 7.35
N ARG A 9 -4.76 1.63 8.28
CA ARG A 9 -4.31 2.34 9.47
C ARG A 9 -3.71 1.39 10.50
N GLN A 10 -4.27 0.20 10.64
CA GLN A 10 -3.65 -0.87 11.43
C GLN A 10 -2.30 -1.28 10.84
N TYR A 11 -2.22 -1.34 9.50
CA TYR A 11 -0.97 -1.61 8.81
C TYR A 11 0.07 -0.49 9.01
N ASP A 12 -0.34 0.77 8.91
CA ASP A 12 0.53 1.93 9.11
C ASP A 12 1.01 2.07 10.58
N GLU A 13 0.22 1.57 11.54
CA GLU A 13 0.57 1.51 12.98
C GLU A 13 1.61 0.42 13.32
N LEU A 14 1.91 -0.51 12.41
CA LEU A 14 2.89 -1.58 12.66
C LEU A 14 4.33 -1.03 12.80
N PRO A 15 5.22 -1.74 13.53
CA PRO A 15 6.64 -1.42 13.57
C PRO A 15 7.24 -1.38 12.16
N PHE A 16 8.18 -0.48 11.92
CA PHE A 16 8.82 -0.31 10.61
C PHE A 16 9.41 -1.63 10.07
N ILE A 17 10.12 -2.38 10.91
CA ILE A 17 10.70 -3.69 10.56
C ILE A 17 9.62 -4.67 10.07
N LEU A 18 8.46 -4.67 10.74
CA LEU A 18 7.39 -5.61 10.42
C LEU A 18 6.74 -5.25 9.07
N ARG A 19 6.51 -3.96 8.82
CA ARG A 19 6.03 -3.48 7.52
C ARG A 19 7.01 -3.80 6.40
N LEU A 20 8.31 -3.65 6.64
CA LEU A 20 9.36 -3.97 5.67
C LEU A 20 9.40 -5.47 5.36
N LEU A 21 9.31 -6.33 6.38
CA LEU A 21 9.25 -7.79 6.21
C LEU A 21 8.02 -8.22 5.42
N ILE A 22 6.85 -7.68 5.77
CA ILE A 22 5.61 -7.95 5.02
C ILE A 22 5.76 -7.47 3.57
N GLN A 23 6.47 -6.37 3.35
CA GLN A 23 6.75 -5.88 2.00
C GLN A 23 7.70 -6.77 1.23
N ILE A 24 8.78 -7.22 1.84
CA ILE A 24 9.76 -8.07 1.17
C ILE A 24 9.16 -9.43 0.81
N ILE A 25 8.33 -10.00 1.69
CA ILE A 25 7.77 -11.35 1.51
C ILE A 25 6.50 -11.33 0.67
N GLY A 26 5.64 -10.33 0.87
CA GLY A 26 4.29 -10.30 0.33
C GLY A 26 3.93 -9.03 -0.42
N GLY A 27 4.85 -8.10 -0.66
CA GLY A 27 4.50 -6.75 -1.11
C GLY A 27 3.77 -6.67 -2.46
N ILE A 28 3.88 -7.67 -3.34
CA ILE A 28 3.07 -7.77 -4.56
C ILE A 28 1.58 -7.97 -4.23
N VAL A 29 1.30 -8.90 -3.31
CA VAL A 29 -0.08 -9.25 -2.90
C VAL A 29 -0.61 -8.22 -1.89
N VAL A 30 0.18 -7.93 -0.86
CA VAL A 30 -0.14 -6.99 0.20
C VAL A 30 -0.26 -5.58 -0.36
N GLY A 31 0.59 -5.17 -1.30
CA GLY A 31 0.51 -3.86 -1.93
C GLY A 31 -0.74 -3.68 -2.78
N GLY A 32 -1.13 -4.72 -3.54
CA GLY A 32 -2.40 -4.75 -4.27
C GLY A 32 -3.60 -4.63 -3.34
N ILE A 33 -3.66 -5.46 -2.29
CA ILE A 33 -4.73 -5.42 -1.27
C ILE A 33 -4.76 -4.06 -0.57
N TYR A 34 -3.60 -3.53 -0.17
CA TYR A 34 -3.48 -2.25 0.53
C TYR A 34 -4.05 -1.11 -0.32
N ARG A 35 -3.75 -1.05 -1.63
CA ARG A 35 -4.30 -0.01 -2.52
C ARG A 35 -5.81 -0.15 -2.71
N LEU A 36 -6.32 -1.38 -2.86
CA LEU A 36 -7.75 -1.63 -2.97
C LEU A 36 -8.51 -1.22 -1.70
N VAL A 37 -7.97 -1.54 -0.52
CA VAL A 37 -8.54 -1.13 0.77
C VAL A 37 -8.40 0.38 0.99
N ARG A 38 -7.25 0.97 0.65
CA ARG A 38 -7.05 2.43 0.72
C ARG A 38 -8.03 3.18 -0.18
N TYR A 39 -8.42 2.62 -1.32
CA TYR A 39 -9.47 3.20 -2.14
C TYR A 39 -10.83 3.21 -1.44
N THR A 40 -11.24 2.10 -0.82
CA THR A 40 -12.54 2.06 -0.12
C THR A 40 -12.60 3.06 1.04
N GLU A 41 -11.44 3.43 1.58
CA GLU A 41 -11.32 4.37 2.69
C GLU A 41 -11.14 5.84 2.24
N SER A 42 -10.38 6.09 1.16
CA SER A 42 -10.12 7.44 0.64
C SER A 42 -11.13 7.91 -0.42
N LYS A 43 -11.86 6.99 -1.05
CA LYS A 43 -12.69 7.22 -2.26
C LYS A 43 -11.95 7.92 -3.40
N ASN A 44 -10.62 7.87 -3.42
CA ASN A 44 -9.81 8.54 -4.44
C ASN A 44 -9.69 7.66 -5.69
N THR A 45 -10.33 8.06 -6.79
CA THR A 45 -10.32 7.35 -8.07
C THR A 45 -8.91 7.11 -8.61
N VAL A 46 -7.95 8.00 -8.31
CA VAL A 46 -6.54 7.82 -8.71
C VAL A 46 -5.94 6.58 -8.04
N THR A 47 -6.22 6.36 -6.76
CA THR A 47 -5.76 5.17 -6.01
C THR A 47 -6.38 3.88 -6.57
N LEU A 48 -7.62 3.92 -7.04
CA LEU A 48 -8.26 2.78 -7.71
C LEU A 48 -7.61 2.50 -9.07
N VAL A 49 -7.46 3.50 -9.92
CA VAL A 49 -6.91 3.35 -11.27
C VAL A 49 -5.49 2.78 -11.20
N PHE A 50 -4.63 3.37 -10.36
CA PHE A 50 -3.30 2.83 -10.13
C PHE A 50 -3.35 1.47 -9.43
N GLY A 51 -4.26 1.26 -8.47
CA GLY A 51 -4.45 -0.05 -7.83
C GLY A 51 -4.75 -1.16 -8.83
N ILE A 52 -5.66 -0.93 -9.78
CA ILE A 52 -6.03 -1.87 -10.83
C ILE A 52 -4.87 -2.03 -11.83
N LEU A 53 -4.29 -0.94 -12.34
CA LEU A 53 -3.15 -1.00 -13.27
C LEU A 53 -1.96 -1.76 -12.64
N PHE A 54 -1.59 -1.45 -11.41
CA PHE A 54 -0.49 -2.13 -10.74
C PHE A 54 -0.82 -3.59 -10.40
N THR A 55 -2.07 -3.93 -10.08
CA THR A 55 -2.45 -5.31 -9.75
C THR A 55 -2.52 -6.21 -10.99
N PHE A 56 -3.08 -5.71 -12.10
CA PHE A 56 -3.31 -6.52 -13.30
C PHE A 56 -2.15 -6.49 -14.32
N THR A 57 -1.27 -5.49 -14.25
CA THR A 57 -0.11 -5.42 -15.14
C THR A 57 1.12 -5.89 -14.36
N GLY A 58 1.49 -7.16 -14.51
CA GLY A 58 2.53 -7.82 -13.68
C GLY A 58 3.88 -7.08 -13.64
N VAL A 59 4.27 -6.44 -14.75
CA VAL A 59 5.48 -5.60 -14.81
C VAL A 59 5.32 -4.34 -13.96
N LEU A 60 4.18 -3.66 -14.05
CA LEU A 60 3.91 -2.48 -13.23
C LEU A 60 3.84 -2.85 -11.75
N ASN A 61 3.33 -4.03 -11.40
CA ASN A 61 3.28 -4.50 -10.01
C ASN A 61 4.67 -4.50 -9.35
N ILE A 62 5.68 -5.01 -10.06
CA ILE A 62 7.07 -5.05 -9.56
C ILE A 62 7.61 -3.63 -9.37
N PHE A 63 7.38 -2.72 -10.30
CA PHE A 63 7.78 -1.31 -10.14
C PHE A 63 7.08 -0.65 -8.95
N ALA A 64 5.78 -0.88 -8.80
CA ALA A 64 4.99 -0.37 -7.67
C ALA A 64 5.53 -0.90 -6.33
N TRP A 65 5.93 -2.17 -6.31
CA TRP A 65 6.52 -2.79 -5.14
C TRP A 65 7.86 -2.13 -4.76
N VAL A 66 8.75 -1.93 -5.74
CA VAL A 66 10.02 -1.22 -5.52
C VAL A 66 9.74 0.19 -5.00
N ILE A 67 8.81 0.91 -5.62
CA ILE A 67 8.41 2.26 -5.19
C ILE A 67 7.89 2.22 -3.75
N ASP A 68 7.00 1.29 -3.38
CA ASP A 68 6.47 1.19 -2.02
C ASP A 68 7.57 0.86 -1.00
N VAL A 69 8.52 -0.01 -1.32
CA VAL A 69 9.68 -0.32 -0.45
C VAL A 69 10.54 0.92 -0.25
N VAL A 70 10.88 1.61 -1.34
CA VAL A 70 11.67 2.86 -1.29
C VAL A 70 10.92 3.94 -0.51
N SER A 71 9.60 4.04 -0.70
CA SER A 71 8.71 4.96 0.02
C SER A 71 8.70 4.67 1.51
N LEU A 72 8.64 3.39 1.87
CA LEU A 72 8.66 2.94 3.26
C LEU A 72 9.98 3.33 3.92
N ILE A 73 11.10 3.13 3.24
CA ILE A 73 12.44 3.46 3.76
C ILE A 73 12.61 4.98 3.92
N LEU A 74 12.24 5.76 2.90
CA LEU A 74 12.47 7.21 2.87
C LEU A 74 11.46 8.00 3.71
N TYR A 75 10.19 7.63 3.66
CA TYR A 75 9.09 8.42 4.22
C TYR A 75 8.37 7.72 5.38
N LYS A 76 8.76 6.47 5.72
CA LYS A 76 8.04 5.62 6.71
C LYS A 76 6.55 5.46 6.39
N LYS A 77 6.17 5.72 5.15
CA LYS A 77 4.83 5.61 4.57
C LYS A 77 4.87 4.60 3.45
N TYR A 78 3.83 3.78 3.37
CA TYR A 78 3.78 2.67 2.43
C TYR A 78 3.66 3.10 0.97
N THR A 79 3.06 4.27 0.69
CA THR A 79 2.91 4.77 -0.67
C THR A 79 2.93 6.31 -0.70
N ILE A 80 3.62 6.89 -1.68
CA ILE A 80 3.69 8.35 -1.94
C ILE A 80 2.68 8.79 -3.00
N LEU A 81 2.10 7.84 -3.73
CA LEU A 81 1.13 8.10 -4.81
C LEU A 81 -0.25 8.52 -4.29
N VAL A 82 -0.41 8.65 -2.98
CA VAL A 82 -1.66 8.87 -2.27
C VAL A 82 -1.36 9.69 -1.02
N ASP A 83 -1.03 10.97 -1.19
CA ASP A 83 -1.26 11.96 -0.14
C ASP A 83 -2.61 12.64 -0.40
#